data_AF-A0A3C0C4D1-F1
#
_entry.id   AF-A0A3C0C4D1-F1
#
_cell.length_a   1.000
_cell.length_b   1.000
_cell.length_c   1.000
_cell.angle_alpha   90.00
_cell.angle_beta   90.00
_cell.angle_gamma   90.00
#
_symmetry.space_group_name_H-M   'P 1'
#
loop_
_entity.id
_entity.type
_entity.pdbx_description
1 polymer ?
#
loop_
_entity_poly.entity_id
_entity_poly.type
_entity_poly.pdbx_seq_one_letter_code
_entity_poly.pdbx_strand_id
1 'polypeptide(L)'
;YGIKNAALRYFNACGADQDGETGELHDPETHLIPLAIQAAIGRKDNIKVFGNDYETPDGTALRDYIHVSDLAIAHVKALQFLLKGSNSIYANLGTGKALSVMDVISSV
;
A
#
# COMPACT_ATOMS: atom_id res chain seq x y z
N TYR A 1 -19.25 24.00 -12.05
CA TYR A 1 -20.12 23.12 -11.23
C TYR A 1 -19.88 23.18 -9.72
N GLY A 2 -18.88 23.91 -9.17
CA GLY A 2 -18.79 24.15 -7.72
C GLY A 2 -18.56 22.91 -6.83
N ILE A 3 -18.28 21.76 -7.42
CA ILE A 3 -18.06 20.49 -6.72
C ILE A 3 -16.74 20.54 -5.97
N LYS A 4 -16.80 20.35 -4.65
CA LYS A 4 -15.63 20.16 -3.80
C LYS A 4 -15.19 18.69 -3.84
N ASN A 5 -13.88 18.45 -3.84
CA ASN A 5 -13.32 17.11 -4.01
C ASN A 5 -12.06 16.91 -3.15
N ALA A 6 -11.70 15.64 -2.96
CA ALA A 6 -10.43 15.24 -2.37
C ALA A 6 -9.71 14.30 -3.33
N ALA A 7 -8.46 14.62 -3.69
CA ALA A 7 -7.59 13.73 -4.45
C ALA A 7 -6.50 13.20 -3.51
N LEU A 8 -6.60 11.92 -3.15
CA LEU A 8 -5.69 11.25 -2.23
C LEU A 8 -4.79 10.33 -3.06
N ARG A 9 -3.49 10.62 -3.07
CA ARG A 9 -2.49 9.92 -3.88
C ARG A 9 -1.71 8.97 -2.98
N TYR A 10 -1.67 7.69 -3.29
CA TYR A 10 -0.90 6.69 -2.55
C TYR A 10 -0.26 5.72 -3.53
N PHE A 11 0.77 5.03 -3.05
CA PHE A 11 1.53 4.08 -3.86
C PHE A 11 1.03 2.66 -3.65
N ASN A 12 1.45 1.99 -2.56
CA ASN A 12 1.13 0.59 -2.33
C ASN A 12 0.24 0.46 -1.09
N ALA A 13 -1.01 0.03 -1.29
CA ALA A 13 -1.87 -0.40 -0.20
C ALA A 13 -1.46 -1.81 0.25
N CYS A 14 -1.51 -2.09 1.55
CA CYS A 14 -1.20 -3.40 2.09
C CYS A 14 -1.98 -3.72 3.38
N GLY A 15 -1.86 -4.95 3.85
CA GLY A 15 -2.55 -5.43 5.04
C GLY A 15 -3.99 -5.86 4.74
N ALA A 16 -4.76 -6.05 5.80
CA ALA A 16 -6.13 -6.50 5.75
C ALA A 16 -6.91 -5.88 6.91
N ASP A 17 -8.20 -6.17 7.00
CA ASP A 17 -8.93 -5.89 8.22
C ASP A 17 -8.31 -6.65 9.41
N GLN A 18 -8.26 -5.99 10.58
CA GLN A 18 -7.55 -6.52 11.75
C GLN A 18 -8.23 -7.77 12.33
N ASP A 19 -9.56 -7.86 12.20
CA ASP A 19 -10.32 -9.02 12.64
C ASP A 19 -10.30 -10.15 11.57
N GLY A 20 -9.66 -9.90 10.42
CA GLY A 20 -9.48 -10.86 9.35
C GLY A 20 -10.75 -11.13 8.54
N GLU A 21 -11.78 -10.30 8.70
CA GLU A 21 -13.09 -10.49 8.04
C GLU A 21 -13.04 -10.17 6.54
N THR A 22 -12.14 -9.25 6.15
CA THR A 22 -11.92 -8.86 4.76
C THR A 22 -10.44 -8.62 4.50
N GLY A 23 -10.01 -8.92 3.28
CA GLY A 23 -8.63 -8.79 2.85
C GLY A 23 -8.53 -8.65 1.34
N GLU A 24 -7.30 -8.48 0.89
CA GLU A 24 -7.01 -8.35 -0.54
C GLU A 24 -7.23 -9.69 -1.26
N LEU A 25 -8.00 -9.65 -2.35
CA LEU A 25 -8.20 -10.78 -3.25
C LEU A 25 -8.23 -10.28 -4.69
N HIS A 26 -7.13 -10.49 -5.41
CA HIS A 26 -7.00 -10.17 -6.83
C HIS A 26 -6.74 -11.43 -7.67
N ASP A 27 -7.28 -11.45 -8.88
CA ASP A 27 -7.02 -12.49 -9.88
C ASP A 27 -6.77 -11.84 -11.26
N PRO A 28 -5.51 -11.79 -11.76
CA PRO A 28 -4.30 -12.28 -11.10
C PRO A 28 -3.82 -11.35 -9.98
N GLU A 29 -3.16 -11.93 -8.97
CA GLU A 29 -2.42 -11.17 -7.96
C GLU A 29 -1.07 -10.69 -8.52
N THR A 30 -0.78 -9.41 -8.30
CA THR A 30 0.40 -8.73 -8.87
C THR A 30 1.23 -7.96 -7.84
N HIS A 31 0.70 -7.75 -6.63
CA HIS A 31 1.35 -6.97 -5.59
C HIS A 31 2.37 -7.81 -4.81
N LEU A 32 3.45 -7.15 -4.37
CA LEU A 32 4.60 -7.81 -3.76
C LEU A 32 4.22 -8.61 -2.50
N ILE A 33 3.47 -7.99 -1.57
CA ILE A 33 3.16 -8.59 -0.27
C ILE A 33 2.28 -9.84 -0.42
N PRO A 34 1.14 -9.81 -1.13
CA PRO A 34 0.36 -11.02 -1.38
C PRO A 34 1.14 -12.12 -2.11
N LEU A 35 1.99 -11.76 -3.08
CA LEU A 35 2.84 -12.74 -3.78
C LEU A 35 3.87 -13.38 -2.84
N ALA A 36 4.47 -12.61 -1.93
CA ALA A 36 5.40 -13.12 -0.92
C ALA A 36 4.70 -14.06 0.06
N ILE A 37 3.49 -13.70 0.53
CA ILE A 37 2.65 -14.57 1.38
C ILE A 37 2.32 -15.86 0.64
N GLN A 38 1.87 -15.79 -0.62
CA GLN A 38 1.55 -16.97 -1.43
C GLN A 38 2.73 -17.92 -1.57
N ALA A 39 3.95 -17.39 -1.75
CA ALA A 39 5.16 -18.20 -1.80
C ALA A 39 5.47 -18.84 -0.43
N ALA A 40 5.38 -18.07 0.66
CA ALA A 40 5.64 -18.55 2.01
C ALA A 40 4.70 -19.70 2.44
N ILE A 41 3.43 -19.65 2.02
CA ILE A 41 2.43 -20.71 2.32
C ILE A 41 2.37 -21.82 1.27
N GLY A 42 3.29 -21.83 0.29
CA GLY A 42 3.38 -22.88 -0.73
C GLY A 42 2.31 -22.85 -1.83
N ARG A 43 1.57 -21.74 -1.98
CA ARG A 43 0.67 -21.53 -3.13
C ARG A 43 1.40 -21.10 -4.41
N LYS A 44 2.65 -20.65 -4.27
CA LYS A 44 3.57 -20.33 -5.36
C LYS A 44 4.93 -20.94 -5.05
N ASP A 45 5.63 -21.44 -6.07
CA ASP A 45 6.95 -22.07 -5.86
C ASP A 45 8.05 -21.07 -5.52
N ASN A 46 7.93 -19.83 -6.01
CA ASN A 46 8.89 -18.76 -5.76
C ASN A 46 8.27 -17.38 -5.95
N ILE A 47 9.02 -16.36 -5.52
CA ILE A 47 8.81 -14.96 -5.87
C ILE A 47 9.99 -14.47 -6.70
N LYS A 48 9.70 -13.70 -7.75
CA LYS A 48 10.73 -13.10 -8.60
C LYS A 48 11.03 -11.68 -8.15
N VAL A 49 12.28 -11.42 -7.78
CA VAL A 49 12.79 -10.07 -7.51
C VAL A 49 13.36 -9.49 -8.80
N PHE A 50 12.94 -8.27 -9.15
CA PHE A 50 13.39 -7.59 -10.36
C PHE A 50 14.43 -6.51 -10.01
N GLY A 51 15.71 -6.85 -10.20
CA GLY A 51 16.84 -5.98 -9.92
C GLY A 51 17.37 -6.12 -8.48
N ASN A 52 18.69 -6.10 -8.36
CA ASN A 52 19.44 -6.23 -7.10
C ASN A 52 20.70 -5.33 -7.08
N ASP A 53 20.73 -4.33 -7.95
CA ASP A 53 21.83 -3.42 -8.23
C ASP A 53 21.40 -1.94 -8.18
N TYR A 54 20.26 -1.63 -7.57
CA TYR A 54 19.83 -0.25 -7.31
C TYR A 54 20.73 0.43 -6.26
N GLU A 55 20.84 1.76 -6.32
CA GLU A 55 21.51 2.59 -5.31
C GLU A 55 20.70 2.66 -3.99
N THR A 56 20.57 1.51 -3.33
CA THR A 56 19.76 1.27 -2.12
C THR A 56 20.55 0.33 -1.18
N PRO A 57 20.26 0.30 0.13
CA PRO A 57 21.10 -0.42 1.09
C PRO A 57 21.33 -1.92 0.80
N ASP A 58 20.34 -2.60 0.21
CA ASP A 58 20.42 -4.02 -0.15
C ASP A 58 20.36 -4.28 -1.66
N GLY A 59 20.45 -3.22 -2.48
CA GLY A 59 20.38 -3.30 -3.93
C GLY A 59 18.97 -3.46 -4.50
N THR A 60 17.91 -3.58 -3.68
CA THR A 60 16.53 -3.76 -4.16
C THR A 60 15.67 -2.50 -4.05
N ALA A 61 14.65 -2.42 -4.90
CA ALA A 61 13.88 -1.20 -5.06
C ALA A 61 13.11 -0.79 -3.78
N LEU A 62 13.24 0.48 -3.38
CA LEU A 62 12.54 1.06 -2.23
C LEU A 62 11.11 1.50 -2.58
N ARG A 63 10.13 1.22 -1.72
CA ARG A 63 8.72 1.59 -1.91
C ARG A 63 8.07 1.99 -0.58
N ASP A 64 7.02 2.80 -0.64
CA ASP A 64 6.18 3.13 0.52
C ASP A 64 4.94 2.22 0.53
N TYR A 65 4.71 1.53 1.66
CA TYR A 65 3.58 0.63 1.89
C TYR A 65 2.74 1.18 3.03
N ILE A 66 1.47 1.47 2.75
CA ILE A 66 0.54 2.04 3.72
C ILE A 66 -0.59 1.03 4.00
N HIS A 67 -0.90 0.87 5.29
CA HIS A 67 -1.95 -0.05 5.70
C HIS A 67 -3.31 0.38 5.15
N VAL A 68 -4.11 -0.58 4.66
CA VAL A 68 -5.40 -0.32 4.02
C VAL A 68 -6.39 0.37 4.98
N SER A 69 -6.35 0.04 6.27
CA SER A 69 -7.17 0.72 7.29
C SER A 69 -6.78 2.19 7.48
N ASP A 70 -5.49 2.54 7.38
CA ASP A 70 -5.05 3.93 7.44
C ASP A 70 -5.51 4.71 6.21
N LEU A 71 -5.47 4.08 5.03
CA LEU A 71 -6.06 4.65 3.81
C LEU A 71 -7.57 4.89 4.00
N ALA A 72 -8.31 3.92 4.52
CA ALA A 72 -9.74 4.07 4.77
C ALA A 72 -10.03 5.23 5.73
N ILE A 73 -9.30 5.32 6.84
CA ILE A 73 -9.39 6.42 7.81
C ILE A 73 -9.12 7.77 7.13
N ALA A 74 -8.09 7.85 6.27
CA ALA A 74 -7.76 9.08 5.56
C ALA A 74 -8.88 9.53 4.61
N HIS A 75 -9.55 8.61 3.92
CA HIS A 75 -10.70 8.92 3.07
C HIS A 75 -11.88 9.45 3.89
N VAL A 76 -12.20 8.83 5.03
CA VAL A 76 -13.25 9.32 5.94
C VAL A 76 -12.92 10.72 6.45
N LYS A 77 -11.66 10.97 6.85
CA LYS A 77 -11.21 12.29 7.30
C LYS A 77 -11.29 13.33 6.19
N ALA A 78 -10.93 12.99 4.96
CA ALA A 78 -11.02 13.89 3.82
C ALA A 78 -12.49 14.26 3.52
N LEU A 79 -13.40 13.30 3.58
CA LEU A 79 -14.83 13.56 3.44
C LEU A 79 -15.35 14.49 4.56
N GLN A 80 -15.01 14.20 5.82
CA GLN A 80 -15.38 15.05 6.96
C GLN A 80 -14.83 16.48 6.82
N PHE A 81 -13.63 16.64 6.29
CA PHE A 81 -13.04 17.95 6.01
C PHE A 81 -13.87 18.74 4.98
N LEU A 82 -14.26 18.11 3.87
CA LEU A 82 -15.11 18.75 2.85
C LEU A 82 -16.50 19.11 3.40
N LEU A 83 -17.11 18.23 4.20
CA LEU A 83 -18.43 18.45 4.81
C LEU A 83 -18.43 19.62 5.80
N LYS A 84 -17.29 19.95 6.41
CA LYS A 84 -17.13 21.14 7.27
C LYS A 84 -17.04 22.46 6.50
N GLY A 85 -17.21 22.43 5.18
CA GLY A 85 -17.18 23.63 4.34
C GLY A 85 -15.78 24.04 3.89
N SER A 86 -14.75 23.24 4.15
CA SER A 86 -13.39 23.48 3.65
C SER A 86 -13.29 23.41 2.12
N ASN A 87 -12.17 23.87 1.56
CA ASN A 87 -11.89 23.78 0.12
C ASN A 87 -11.49 22.37 -0.31
N SER A 88 -11.42 22.12 -1.62
CA SER A 88 -10.86 20.87 -2.15
C SER A 88 -9.45 20.62 -1.62
N ILE A 89 -9.09 19.35 -1.44
CA ILE A 89 -7.79 18.92 -0.90
C ILE A 89 -7.09 17.95 -1.85
N TYR A 90 -5.78 18.08 -1.95
CA TYR A 90 -4.91 17.20 -2.74
C TYR A 90 -3.76 16.79 -1.83
N ALA A 91 -3.66 15.50 -1.49
CA ALA A 91 -2.71 15.03 -0.49
C ALA A 91 -2.09 13.70 -0.89
N ASN A 92 -0.83 13.51 -0.52
CA ASN A 92 -0.19 12.21 -0.56
C ASN A 92 -0.51 11.47 0.75
N LEU A 93 -0.84 10.19 0.64
CA LEU A 93 -0.99 9.27 1.76
C LEU A 93 0.11 8.22 1.64
N GLY A 94 0.92 8.13 2.69
CA GLY A 94 2.05 7.22 2.78
C GLY A 94 2.62 7.29 4.20
N THR A 95 3.51 6.36 4.52
CA THR A 95 4.18 6.35 5.82
C THR A 95 5.37 7.31 5.86
N GLY A 96 5.86 7.72 4.67
CA GLY A 96 7.11 8.47 4.55
C GLY A 96 8.35 7.64 4.85
N LYS A 97 8.18 6.34 5.09
CA LYS A 97 9.26 5.37 5.31
C LYS A 97 9.29 4.42 4.12
N ALA A 98 10.44 4.35 3.47
CA ALA A 98 10.64 3.43 2.37
C ALA A 98 11.12 2.08 2.90
N LEU A 99 10.57 0.99 2.37
CA LEU A 99 11.01 -0.38 2.59
C LEU A 99 11.52 -0.97 1.28
N SER A 100 12.60 -1.73 1.33
CA SER A 100 13.11 -2.45 0.17
C SER A 100 12.25 -3.67 -0.17
N VAL A 101 12.51 -4.30 -1.32
CA VAL A 101 11.85 -5.57 -1.65
C VAL A 101 12.27 -6.67 -0.68
N MET A 102 13.54 -6.69 -0.27
CA MET A 102 14.03 -7.70 0.67
C MET A 102 13.55 -7.46 2.10
N ASP A 103 13.37 -6.21 2.54
CA ASP A 103 12.75 -5.87 3.82
C ASP A 103 11.35 -6.50 3.90
N VAL A 104 10.56 -6.31 2.83
CA VAL A 104 9.20 -6.86 2.73
C VAL A 104 9.23 -8.38 2.74
N ILE A 105 10.02 -9.02 1.87
CA ILE A 105 10.08 -10.49 1.79
C ILE A 105 10.54 -11.10 3.12
N SER A 106 11.46 -10.47 3.84
CA SER A 106 11.97 -10.98 5.11
C SER A 106 10.99 -10.84 6.27
N SER A 107 9.94 -10.02 6.11
CA SER A 107 8.92 -9.78 7.14
C SER A 107 7.73 -10.75 7.09
N VAL A 108 7.69 -11.61 6.06
CA VAL A 108 6.58 -12.54 5.79
C VAL A 108 6.87 -13.94 6.33
#